data_AF-A0A3R7SXD9-F1
#
_entry.id   AF-A0A3R7SXD9-F1
#
_cell.length_a   1.000
_cell.length_b   1.000
_cell.length_c   1.000
_cell.angle_alpha   90.00
_cell.angle_beta   90.00
_cell.angle_gamma   90.00
#
_symmetry.space_group_name_H-M   'P 1'
#
loop_
_entity.id
_entity.type
_entity.pdbx_description
1 polymer ?
#
loop_
_entity_poly.entity_id
_entity_poly.type
_entity_poly.pdbx_seq_one_letter_code
_entity_poly.pdbx_strand_id
1 'polypeptide(L)'
;MINFFSKYKFIFYLANILLIFIYLFPGSIFGCILYNDCFLQPQLTPDFLVSSNHLYAFFTLSIIGFITFKNLKKIFLLNIYLILLSILLEILHLIIPNRSFELSDLFGNVIGVTIVIIINFFLKNEKNKS
;
A
#
# COMPACT_ATOMS: atom_id res chain seq x y z
N MET A 1 0.36 6.31 -22.60
CA MET A 1 -0.41 5.17 -22.07
C MET A 1 -1.04 5.37 -20.66
N ILE A 2 -1.10 6.59 -20.11
CA ILE A 2 -1.64 6.87 -18.74
C ILE A 2 -3.16 7.18 -18.74
N ASN A 3 -3.82 7.24 -19.91
CA ASN A 3 -5.25 7.57 -19.99
C ASN A 3 -6.17 6.45 -19.53
N PHE A 4 -5.73 5.20 -19.51
CA PHE A 4 -6.56 4.06 -19.11
C PHE A 4 -6.95 4.16 -17.62
N PHE A 5 -5.97 4.17 -16.71
CA PHE A 5 -6.24 4.26 -15.27
C PHE A 5 -6.99 5.53 -14.86
N SER A 6 -6.69 6.67 -15.48
CA SER A 6 -7.40 7.92 -15.20
C SER A 6 -8.88 7.86 -15.61
N LYS A 7 -9.21 7.10 -16.67
CA LYS A 7 -10.58 6.81 -17.09
C LYS A 7 -11.26 5.78 -16.17
N TYR A 8 -10.49 4.83 -15.63
CA TYR A 8 -10.99 3.74 -14.78
C TYR A 8 -10.53 3.87 -13.32
N LYS A 9 -10.93 4.95 -12.65
CA LYS A 9 -10.67 5.16 -11.21
C LYS A 9 -11.13 4.00 -10.31
N PHE A 10 -12.11 3.23 -10.79
CA PHE A 10 -12.57 2.02 -10.13
C PHE A 10 -11.44 1.03 -9.82
N ILE A 11 -10.39 0.95 -10.64
CA ILE A 11 -9.25 0.06 -10.38
C ILE A 11 -8.56 0.42 -9.06
N PHE A 12 -8.34 1.72 -8.80
CA PHE A 12 -7.78 2.16 -7.53
C PHE A 12 -8.71 1.83 -6.35
N TYR A 13 -10.01 2.10 -6.49
CA TYR A 13 -10.97 1.81 -5.42
C TYR A 13 -11.07 0.32 -5.11
N LEU A 14 -11.07 -0.53 -6.15
CA LEU A 14 -11.05 -1.97 -5.98
C LEU A 14 -9.78 -2.45 -5.29
N ALA A 15 -8.60 -1.99 -5.75
CA ALA A 15 -7.31 -2.33 -5.13
C ALA A 15 -7.25 -1.89 -3.66
N ASN A 16 -7.82 -0.73 -3.35
CA ASN A 16 -7.88 -0.20 -1.99
C ASN A 16 -8.80 -1.04 -1.08
N ILE A 17 -9.99 -1.38 -1.55
CA ILE A 17 -10.91 -2.27 -0.81
C ILE A 17 -10.28 -3.64 -0.59
N LEU A 18 -9.63 -4.21 -1.62
CA LEU A 18 -8.91 -5.47 -1.51
C LEU A 18 -7.77 -5.40 -0.50
N LEU A 19 -6.98 -4.32 -0.52
CA LEU A 19 -5.92 -4.11 0.47
C LEU A 19 -6.50 -4.07 1.88
N ILE A 20 -7.54 -3.26 2.13
CA ILE A 20 -8.18 -3.16 3.45
C ILE A 20 -8.68 -4.54 3.92
N PHE A 21 -9.33 -5.28 3.02
CA PHE A 21 -9.86 -6.61 3.34
C PHE A 21 -8.74 -7.60 3.74
N ILE A 22 -7.65 -7.64 2.97
CA ILE A 22 -6.51 -8.53 3.26
C ILE A 22 -5.77 -8.07 4.53
N TYR A 23 -5.64 -6.76 4.75
CA TYR A 23 -4.91 -6.19 5.89
C TYR A 23 -5.59 -6.49 7.23
N LEU A 24 -6.93 -6.41 7.27
CA LEU A 24 -7.70 -6.63 8.50
C LEU A 24 -8.08 -8.09 8.74
N PHE A 25 -7.74 -9.00 7.83
CA PHE A 25 -8.03 -10.43 8.02
C PHE A 25 -7.19 -11.00 9.19
N PRO A 26 -7.83 -11.72 10.15
CA PRO A 26 -7.12 -12.32 11.28
C PRO A 26 -6.32 -13.55 10.81
N GLY A 27 -5.03 -13.34 10.51
CA GLY A 27 -4.15 -14.30 9.87
C GLY A 27 -3.89 -13.99 8.39
N SER A 28 -3.61 -15.00 7.58
CA SER A 28 -3.16 -14.87 6.20
C SER A 28 -4.04 -15.66 5.25
N ILE A 29 -4.86 -14.98 4.45
CA ILE A 29 -5.72 -15.61 3.44
C ILE A 29 -4.87 -16.47 2.49
N PHE A 30 -3.75 -15.92 2.02
CA PHE A 30 -2.85 -16.65 1.13
C PHE A 30 -2.15 -17.80 1.84
N GLY A 31 -1.85 -17.68 3.13
CA GLY A 31 -1.33 -18.78 3.94
C GLY A 31 -2.31 -19.95 4.04
N CYS A 32 -3.57 -19.65 4.32
CA CYS A 32 -4.63 -20.66 4.36
C CYS A 32 -4.72 -21.41 3.02
N ILE A 33 -4.66 -20.70 1.89
CA ILE A 33 -4.85 -21.28 0.55
C ILE A 33 -3.61 -22.04 0.07
N LEU A 34 -2.41 -21.49 0.29
CA LEU A 34 -1.17 -22.02 -0.29
C LEU A 34 -0.49 -23.05 0.61
N TYR A 35 -0.58 -22.89 1.92
CA TYR A 35 0.15 -23.70 2.90
C TYR A 35 -0.77 -24.51 3.83
N ASN A 36 -2.09 -24.36 3.70
CA ASN A 36 -3.08 -24.91 4.64
C ASN A 36 -2.84 -24.45 6.09
N ASP A 37 -2.20 -23.30 6.26
CA ASP A 37 -1.87 -22.68 7.55
C ASP A 37 -2.10 -21.17 7.47
N CYS A 38 -3.14 -20.73 8.18
CA CYS A 38 -3.55 -19.32 8.22
C CYS A 38 -2.61 -18.42 9.04
N PHE A 39 -1.66 -18.97 9.80
CA PHE A 39 -0.69 -18.18 10.55
C PHE A 39 0.56 -17.86 9.71
N LEU A 40 0.80 -18.60 8.62
CA LEU A 40 1.90 -18.33 7.71
C LEU A 40 1.55 -17.20 6.74
N GLN A 41 2.27 -16.08 6.82
CA GLN A 41 2.24 -15.06 5.78
C GLN A 41 3.21 -15.44 4.65
N PRO A 42 2.73 -15.68 3.42
CA PRO A 42 3.62 -15.78 2.28
C PRO A 42 4.35 -14.45 2.10
N GLN A 43 5.66 -14.53 1.93
CA GLN A 43 6.52 -13.38 1.70
C GLN A 43 7.20 -13.51 0.34
N LEU A 44 7.23 -12.43 -0.43
CA LEU A 44 8.01 -12.36 -1.67
C LEU A 44 9.51 -12.29 -1.37
N THR A 45 9.85 -11.56 -0.31
CA THR A 45 11.21 -11.42 0.22
C THR A 45 11.15 -11.42 1.74
N PRO A 46 12.20 -11.89 2.43
CA PRO A 46 12.27 -11.80 3.89
C PRO A 46 12.09 -10.36 4.39
N ASP A 47 11.62 -10.22 5.62
CA ASP A 47 11.60 -8.93 6.29
C ASP A 47 13.02 -8.40 6.51
N PHE A 48 13.14 -7.08 6.51
CA PHE A 48 14.40 -6.41 6.79
C PHE A 48 14.23 -5.48 8.00
N LEU A 49 14.48 -4.18 7.84
CA LEU A 49 14.18 -3.18 8.86
C LEU A 49 12.68 -2.92 9.02
N VAL A 50 11.89 -3.28 8.00
CA VAL A 50 10.44 -3.15 7.95
C VAL A 50 9.84 -4.40 7.33
N SER A 51 8.54 -4.56 7.50
CA SER A 51 7.78 -5.66 6.91
C SER A 51 7.73 -5.52 5.39
N SER A 52 8.31 -6.51 4.70
CA SER A 52 8.45 -6.50 3.25
C SER A 52 7.08 -6.52 2.57
N ASN A 53 6.15 -7.31 3.10
CA ASN A 53 4.79 -7.41 2.58
C ASN A 53 4.03 -6.08 2.68
N HIS A 54 4.16 -5.39 3.81
CA HIS A 54 3.52 -4.10 4.07
C HIS A 54 4.10 -3.00 3.16
N LEU A 55 5.42 -3.00 2.98
CA LEU A 55 6.09 -2.14 2.01
C LEU A 55 5.54 -2.36 0.60
N TYR A 56 5.50 -3.61 0.13
CA TYR A 56 5.03 -3.93 -1.22
C TYR A 56 3.56 -3.60 -1.43
N ALA A 57 2.71 -3.84 -0.42
CA ALA A 57 1.28 -3.54 -0.50
C ALA A 57 1.03 -2.04 -0.70
N PHE A 58 1.59 -1.20 0.16
CA PHE A 58 1.40 0.26 0.07
C PHE A 58 2.18 0.88 -1.09
N PHE A 59 3.35 0.35 -1.46
CA PHE A 59 4.07 0.75 -2.68
C PHE A 59 3.20 0.52 -3.92
N THR A 60 2.62 -0.67 -4.05
CA THR A 60 1.76 -1.03 -5.19
C THR A 60 0.50 -0.17 -5.23
N LEU A 61 -0.18 0.00 -4.08
CA LEU A 61 -1.38 0.85 -4.02
C LEU A 61 -1.06 2.31 -4.37
N SER A 62 0.09 2.81 -3.92
CA SER A 62 0.57 4.16 -4.24
C SER A 62 0.86 4.35 -5.73
N ILE A 63 1.49 3.37 -6.38
CA ILE A 63 1.69 3.40 -7.84
C ILE A 63 0.35 3.47 -8.56
N ILE A 64 -0.61 2.60 -8.21
CA ILE A 64 -1.94 2.58 -8.84
C ILE A 64 -2.64 3.92 -8.64
N GLY A 65 -2.61 4.47 -7.42
CA GLY A 65 -3.20 5.76 -7.11
C GLY A 65 -2.55 6.91 -7.90
N PHE A 66 -1.22 6.92 -7.98
CA PHE A 66 -0.48 7.94 -8.72
C PHE A 66 -0.80 7.92 -10.23
N ILE A 67 -0.86 6.73 -10.85
CA ILE A 67 -1.21 6.59 -12.27
C ILE A 67 -2.69 6.98 -12.51
N THR A 68 -3.56 6.77 -11.51
CA THR A 68 -4.98 7.11 -11.58
C THR A 68 -5.25 8.62 -11.48
N PHE A 69 -4.60 9.32 -10.55
CA PHE A 69 -4.85 10.73 -10.27
C PHE A 69 -3.74 11.62 -10.86
N LYS A 70 -4.08 12.43 -11.88
CA LYS A 70 -3.11 13.28 -12.58
C LYS A 70 -2.93 14.70 -12.01
N ASN A 71 -3.89 15.18 -11.23
CA ASN A 71 -3.86 16.55 -10.70
C ASN A 71 -3.00 16.58 -9.43
N LEU A 72 -2.04 17.52 -9.35
CA LEU A 72 -1.16 17.69 -8.19
C LEU A 72 -1.93 17.81 -6.85
N LYS A 73 -3.05 18.54 -6.83
CA LYS A 73 -3.90 18.63 -5.62
C LYS A 73 -4.47 17.27 -5.22
N LYS A 74 -4.86 16.44 -6.20
CA LYS A 74 -5.39 15.08 -5.96
C LYS A 74 -4.30 14.11 -5.53
N ILE A 75 -3.10 14.22 -6.09
CA ILE A 75 -1.94 13.42 -5.68
C ILE A 75 -1.55 13.76 -4.23
N PHE A 76 -1.55 15.05 -3.87
CA PHE A 76 -1.30 15.47 -2.50
C PHE A 76 -2.33 14.89 -1.52
N LEU A 77 -3.63 14.99 -1.84
CA LEU A 77 -4.69 14.39 -1.04
C LEU A 77 -4.59 12.85 -0.97
N LEU A 78 -4.21 12.19 -2.07
CA LEU A 78 -3.97 10.75 -2.10
C LEU A 78 -2.87 10.35 -1.11
N ASN A 79 -1.75 11.06 -1.09
CA ASN A 79 -0.64 10.73 -0.19
C ASN A 79 -1.04 10.87 1.28
N ILE A 80 -1.74 11.96 1.62
CA ILE A 80 -2.30 12.15 2.98
C ILE A 80 -3.24 11.00 3.31
N TYR A 81 -4.15 10.67 2.39
CA TYR A 81 -5.09 9.58 2.56
C TYR A 81 -4.39 8.24 2.82
N LEU A 82 -3.36 7.88 2.05
CA LEU A 82 -2.65 6.61 2.20
C LEU A 82 -1.88 6.53 3.52
N ILE A 83 -1.26 7.63 3.96
CA ILE A 83 -0.58 7.68 5.26
C ILE A 83 -1.59 7.53 6.41
N LEU A 84 -2.73 8.23 6.35
CA LEU A 84 -3.80 8.09 7.34
C LEU A 84 -4.39 6.68 7.34
N LEU A 85 -4.60 6.09 6.15
CA LEU A 85 -5.08 4.73 6.00
C LEU A 85 -4.10 3.74 6.65
N SER A 86 -2.81 3.88 6.41
CA SER A 86 -1.76 3.06 7.04
C SER A 86 -1.84 3.10 8.56
N ILE A 87 -1.90 4.29 9.15
CA ILE A 87 -1.98 4.45 10.61
C ILE A 87 -3.27 3.84 11.15
N LEU A 88 -4.40 4.09 10.48
CA LEU A 88 -5.70 3.60 10.91
C LEU A 88 -5.78 2.07 10.86
N LEU A 89 -5.30 1.45 9.78
CA LEU A 89 -5.31 0.00 9.63
C LEU A 89 -4.47 -0.69 10.70
N GLU A 90 -3.30 -0.13 11.02
CA GLU A 90 -2.44 -0.65 12.07
C GLU A 90 -3.07 -0.52 13.46
N ILE A 91 -3.70 0.62 13.76
CA ILE A 91 -4.42 0.81 15.03
C ILE A 91 -5.57 -0.20 15.18
N LEU A 92 -6.26 -0.55 14.07
CA LEU A 92 -7.33 -1.54 14.11
C LEU A 92 -6.85 -2.95 14.49
N HIS A 93 -5.57 -3.28 14.29
CA HIS A 93 -5.00 -4.55 14.73
C HIS A 93 -5.02 -4.72 16.26
N LEU A 94 -5.13 -3.64 17.03
CA LEU A 94 -5.30 -3.72 18.49
C LEU A 94 -6.63 -4.38 18.90
N ILE A 95 -7.62 -4.40 18.02
CA ILE A 95 -8.98 -4.90 18.29
C ILE A 95 -9.21 -6.27 17.62
N ILE A 96 -8.41 -6.59 16.59
CA ILE A 96 -8.58 -7.80 15.79
C ILE A 96 -7.88 -8.99 16.47
N PRO A 97 -8.57 -10.11 16.71
CA PRO A 97 -7.94 -11.28 17.32
C PRO A 97 -6.83 -11.85 16.41
N ASN A 98 -5.79 -12.41 17.02
CA ASN A 98 -4.62 -12.95 16.32
C ASN A 98 -3.87 -11.93 15.44
N ARG A 99 -4.04 -10.64 15.73
CA ARG A 99 -3.25 -9.54 15.19
C ARG A 99 -2.69 -8.73 16.35
N SER A 100 -1.55 -8.10 16.08
CA SER A 100 -0.89 -7.18 17.00
C SER A 100 -0.47 -5.94 16.22
N PHE A 101 -0.44 -4.81 16.92
CA PHE A 101 0.19 -3.62 16.38
C PHE A 101 1.70 -3.83 16.27
N GLU A 102 2.25 -3.59 15.08
CA GLU A 102 3.66 -3.76 14.75
C GLU A 102 4.21 -2.48 14.11
N LEU A 103 5.26 -1.92 14.74
CA LEU A 103 5.94 -0.75 14.19
C LEU A 103 6.58 -1.05 12.82
N SER A 104 7.11 -2.27 12.64
CA SER A 104 7.67 -2.76 11.37
C SER A 104 6.67 -2.68 10.21
N ASP A 105 5.40 -3.00 10.48
CA ASP A 105 4.30 -2.94 9.51
C ASP A 105 3.94 -1.50 9.18
N LEU A 106 3.77 -0.65 10.20
CA LEU A 106 3.50 0.77 10.01
C LEU A 106 4.60 1.48 9.20
N PHE A 107 5.87 1.22 9.55
CA PHE A 107 6.99 1.80 8.83
C PHE A 107 7.08 1.25 7.40
N GLY A 108 6.82 -0.05 7.19
CA GLY A 108 6.74 -0.65 5.87
C GLY A 108 5.74 0.08 4.98
N ASN A 109 4.52 0.28 5.47
CA ASN A 109 3.48 1.00 4.76
C ASN A 109 3.90 2.43 4.37
N VAL A 110 4.38 3.22 5.34
CA VAL A 110 4.78 4.63 5.13
C VAL A 110 5.95 4.75 4.17
N ILE A 111 6.95 3.86 4.28
CA ILE A 111 8.08 3.80 3.35
C ILE A 111 7.59 3.46 1.94
N GLY A 112 6.67 2.50 1.80
CA GLY A 112 6.06 2.13 0.52
C GLY A 112 5.43 3.34 -0.19
N VAL A 113 4.67 4.16 0.52
CA VAL A 113 4.10 5.41 -0.01
C VAL A 113 5.21 6.43 -0.37
N THR A 114 6.19 6.60 0.53
CA THR A 114 7.24 7.60 0.40
C THR A 114 8.15 7.34 -0.81
N ILE A 115 8.49 6.08 -1.09
CA ILE A 115 9.30 5.70 -2.26
C ILE A 115 8.62 6.19 -3.55
N VAL A 116 7.30 6.02 -3.69
CA VAL A 116 6.56 6.46 -4.89
C VAL A 116 6.56 7.98 -5.01
N ILE A 117 6.47 8.72 -3.89
CA ILE A 117 6.59 10.19 -3.89
C ILE A 117 7.96 10.63 -4.41
N ILE A 118 9.03 10.00 -3.91
CA ILE A 118 10.41 10.31 -4.32
C ILE A 118 10.61 10.04 -5.82
N ILE A 119 10.18 8.86 -6.30
CA ILE A 119 10.26 8.50 -7.72
C ILE A 119 9.54 9.54 -8.58
N ASN A 120 8.31 9.92 -8.20
CA ASN A 120 7.55 10.92 -8.93
C ASN A 120 8.24 12.29 -8.96
N PHE A 121 8.84 12.72 -7.84
CA PHE A 121 9.58 13.98 -7.79
C PHE A 121 10.72 14.01 -8.82
N PHE A 122 11.52 12.94 -8.90
CA PHE A 122 12.59 12.83 -9.90
C PHE A 122 12.06 12.81 -11.33
N LEU A 123 11.00 12.03 -11.61
CA LEU A 123 10.40 11.94 -12.95
C LEU A 123 9.83 13.29 -13.43
N LYS A 124 9.31 14.11 -12.52
CA LYS A 124 8.79 15.45 -12.86
C LYS A 124 9.92 16.43 -13.16
N ASN A 125 11.02 16.37 -12.40
CA ASN A 125 12.16 17.25 -12.62
C ASN A 125 12.83 17.01 -13.98
N GLU A 126 12.94 15.75 -14.42
CA GLU A 126 13.50 15.43 -15.73
C GLU A 126 12.63 15.98 -16.88
N LYS A 127 11.30 15.87 -16.79
CA LYS A 127 10.38 16.44 -17.80
C LYS A 127 10.41 17.97 -17.90
N ASN A 128 10.81 18.66 -16.84
CA ASN A 128 10.91 20.11 -16.84
C ASN A 128 12.24 20.61 -17.44
N LYS A 129 13.23 19.72 -17.64
CA LYS A 129 14.53 20.05 -18.25
C LYS A 129 14.56 19.81 -19.77
N SER A 130 13.65 18.98 -20.29
CA SER A 130 13.48 18.67 -21.72
C SER A 130 12.54 19.63 -22.41
#